data_AF-A0A1C5KBR1-F1
#
_entry.id   AF-A0A1C5KBR1-F1
#
_cell.length_a   1.000
_cell.length_b   1.000
_cell.length_c   1.000
_cell.angle_alpha   90.00
_cell.angle_beta   90.00
_cell.angle_gamma   90.00
#
_symmetry.space_group_name_H-M   'P 1'
#
loop_
_entity.id
_entity.type
_entity.pdbx_description
1 polymer ?
#
loop_
_entity_poly.entity_id
_entity_poly.type
_entity_poly.pdbx_seq_one_letter_code
_entity_poly.pdbx_strand_id
1 'polypeptide(L)' 'MTARGEVPLLVWLAWDCLDQHRRSRCGKCAEAGYCPVAEAARHRIRQWRRFRHVWGRR' A
#
# COMPACT_ATOMS: atom_id res chain seq x y z
N MET A 1 19.48 5.50 -15.96
CA MET A 1 18.04 5.81 -15.77
C MET A 1 17.71 5.77 -14.28
N THR A 2 17.89 6.89 -13.59
CA THR A 2 17.53 7.01 -12.18
C THR A 2 16.02 7.28 -12.11
N ALA A 3 15.25 6.27 -11.72
CA ALA A 3 13.79 6.34 -11.56
C ALA A 3 13.39 7.26 -10.40
N ARG A 4 13.61 8.57 -10.55
CA ARG A 4 13.07 9.62 -9.68
C ARG A 4 11.67 9.97 -10.20
N GLY A 5 10.64 9.19 -9.85
CA GLY A 5 9.27 9.67 -10.07
C GLY A 5 8.15 8.65 -9.92
N GLU A 6 8.27 7.48 -10.54
CA GLU A 6 7.13 6.57 -10.62
C GLU A 6 6.99 5.70 -9.37
N VAL A 7 5.78 5.70 -8.82
CA VAL A 7 5.37 4.76 -7.78
C VAL A 7 5.22 3.39 -8.46
N PRO A 8 5.90 2.33 -7.97
CA PRO A 8 5.74 1.00 -8.54
C PRO A 8 4.27 0.58 -8.58
N LEU A 9 3.83 -0.08 -9.65
CA LEU A 9 2.44 -0.51 -9.84
C LEU A 9 1.88 -1.26 -8.61
N LEU A 10 2.69 -2.13 -7.99
CA LEU A 10 2.30 -2.88 -6.79
C LEU A 10 1.99 -1.98 -5.58
N VAL A 11 2.64 -0.82 -5.49
CA VAL A 11 2.37 0.17 -4.44
C VAL A 11 1.11 0.96 -4.78
N TRP A 12 0.90 1.30 -6.05
CA TRP A 12 -0.33 1.95 -6.51
C TRP A 12 -1.56 1.07 -6.25
N LEU A 13 -1.50 -0.22 -6.61
CA LEU A 13 -2.55 -1.20 -6.32
C LEU A 13 -2.78 -1.38 -4.80
N ALA A 14 -1.73 -1.26 -3.98
CA ALA A 14 -1.87 -1.29 -2.53
C ALA A 14 -2.66 -0.08 -2.01
N TRP A 15 -2.45 1.11 -2.58
CA TRP A 15 -3.25 2.30 -2.24
C TRP A 15 -4.72 2.11 -2.64
N ASP A 16 -4.97 1.65 -3.86
CA ASP A 16 -6.31 1.40 -4.37
C ASP A 16 -7.05 0.35 -3.51
N CYS A 17 -6.38 -0.74 -3.14
CA CYS A 17 -6.91 -1.75 -2.22
C CYS A 17 -7.38 -1.13 -0.90
N LEU A 18 -6.59 -0.22 -0.30
CA LEU A 18 -6.96 0.43 0.95
C LEU A 18 -8.13 1.42 0.77
N ASP A 19 -8.17 2.13 -0.35
CA ASP A 19 -9.27 3.03 -0.66
C ASP A 19 -10.59 2.27 -0.86
N GLN A 20 -10.55 1.15 -1.59
CA GLN A 20 -11.69 0.24 -1.71
C GLN A 20 -12.16 -0.25 -0.33
N HIS A 21 -11.26 -0.68 0.55
CA HIS A 21 -11.62 -1.12 1.91
C HIS A 21 -12.18 0.01 2.79
N ARG A 22 -11.82 1.26 2.52
CA ARG A 22 -12.36 2.44 3.21
C ARG A 22 -13.77 2.77 2.75
N ARG A 23 -14.04 2.66 1.44
CA ARG A 23 -15.37 2.91 0.84
C ARG A 23 -16.34 1.76 1.08
N SER A 24 -15.84 0.54 1.02
CA SER A 24 -16.61 -0.69 1.16
C SER A 24 -15.78 -1.72 1.91
N ARG A 25 -16.13 -1.95 3.17
CA ARG A 25 -15.48 -3.00 3.97
C ARG A 25 -15.76 -4.35 3.30
N CYS A 26 -14.69 -5.08 2.96
CA CYS A 26 -14.84 -6.47 2.53
C CYS A 26 -15.43 -7.32 3.69
N GLY A 27 -15.98 -8.50 3.39
CA GLY A 27 -16.61 -9.36 4.40
C GLY A 27 -15.74 -9.58 5.64
N LYS A 28 -14.44 -9.85 5.45
CA LYS A 28 -13.48 -10.01 6.57
C LYS A 28 -13.33 -8.74 7.43
N CYS A 29 -13.28 -7.57 6.80
CA CYS A 29 -13.23 -6.30 7.52
C CYS A 29 -14.56 -5.96 8.21
N ALA A 30 -15.69 -6.36 7.63
CA ALA A 30 -17.01 -6.13 8.19
C ALA A 30 -17.25 -7.01 9.42
N GLU A 31 -16.82 -8.28 9.36
CA GLU A 31 -17.05 -9.28 10.40
C GLU A 31 -16.01 -9.24 11.52
N ALA A 32 -14.72 -9.23 11.16
CA ALA A 32 -13.63 -9.38 12.13
C ALA A 32 -12.86 -8.07 12.40
N GLY A 33 -13.17 -6.99 11.68
CA GLY A 33 -12.40 -5.75 11.72
C GLY A 33 -10.98 -5.87 11.13
N TYR A 34 -10.62 -7.06 10.64
CA TYR A 34 -9.29 -7.39 10.15
C TYR A 34 -9.34 -7.98 8.75
N CYS A 35 -8.44 -7.54 7.87
CA CYS A 35 -8.26 -8.17 6.57
C CYS A 35 -6.76 -8.34 6.26
N PRO A 36 -6.30 -9.58 5.99
CA PRO A 36 -4.90 -9.82 5.69
C PRO A 36 -4.45 -9.13 4.39
N VAL A 37 -5.36 -8.92 3.44
CA VAL A 37 -5.07 -8.19 2.20
C VAL A 37 -4.80 -6.71 2.48
N ALA A 38 -5.62 -6.09 3.35
CA ALA A 38 -5.41 -4.71 3.77
C ALA A 38 -4.08 -4.55 4.55
N GLU A 39 -3.73 -5.50 5.41
CA GLU A 39 -2.44 -5.46 6.10
C GLU A 39 -1.25 -5.64 5.15
N ALA A 40 -1.33 -6.56 4.19
CA ALA A 40 -0.30 -6.70 3.17
C ALA A 40 -0.14 -5.41 2.33
N ALA A 41 -1.24 -4.74 1.98
CA ALA A 41 -1.22 -3.46 1.30
C ALA A 41 -0.54 -2.36 2.14
N ARG A 42 -0.91 -2.23 3.43
CA ARG A 42 -0.24 -1.30 4.37
C ARG A 42 1.26 -1.59 4.47
N HIS A 43 1.64 -2.87 4.52
CA HIS A 43 3.04 -3.27 4.61
C HIS A 43 3.82 -2.84 3.35
N ARG A 44 3.29 -3.09 2.15
CA ARG A 44 3.94 -2.67 0.88
C ARG A 44 4.16 -1.17 0.82
N ILE A 45 3.15 -0.37 1.20
CA ILE A 45 3.27 1.09 1.24
C ILE A 45 4.34 1.54 2.22
N ARG A 46 4.40 0.94 3.43
CA ARG A 46 5.44 1.23 4.42
C ARG A 46 6.84 0.93 3.90
N GLN A 47 7.03 -0.23 3.27
CA GLN A 47 8.32 -0.60 2.69
C GLN A 47 8.74 0.33 1.55
N TRP A 48 7.80 0.71 0.68
CA TRP A 48 8.09 1.69 -0.38
C TRP A 48 8.51 3.05 0.16
N ARG A 49 7.81 3.56 1.19
CA ARG A 49 8.18 4.82 1.85
C ARG A 49 9.57 4.73 2.47
N ARG A 50 9.91 3.60 3.11
CA ARG A 50 11.24 3.35 3.66
C ARG A 50 12.31 3.33 2.56
N PHE A 51 12.06 2.62 1.47
CA PHE A 51 12.95 2.58 0.32
C PHE A 51 13.19 4.00 -0.24
N ARG A 52 12.12 4.77 -0.48
CA ARG A 52 12.24 6.16 -0.93
C ARG A 52 12.96 7.07 0.05
N HIS A 53 12.79 6.87 1.35
CA HIS A 53 13.48 7.67 2.35
C HIS A 53 14.99 7.40 2.36
N VAL A 54 15.40 6.13 2.28
CA VAL A 54 16.81 5.72 2.30
C VAL A 54 17.49 6.04 0.97
N TRP A 55 16.86 5.71 -0.15
CA TRP A 55 17.48 5.76 -1.48
C TRP A 55 17.10 6.99 -2.30
N GLY A 56 16.07 7.75 -1.91
CA GLY A 56 15.63 8.97 -2.60
C GLY A 56 16.28 10.27 -2.12
N ARG A 57 17.19 10.21 -1.11
CA ARG A 57 18.01 11.34 -0.65
C ARG A 57 19.35 11.52 -1.40
N ARG A 58 19.59 10.73 -2.45
CA ARG A 58 20.80 10.84 -3.28
C ARG A 58 20.47 11.59 -4.57
#